data_AF-A0A849V3U1-F1
#
_entry.id   AF-A0A849V3U1-F1
#
_cell.length_a   1.000
_cell.length_b   1.000
_cell.length_c   1.000
_cell.angle_alpha   90.00
_cell.angle_beta   90.00
_cell.angle_gamma   90.00
#
_symmetry.space_group_name_H-M   'P 1'
#
loop_
_entity.id
_entity.type
_entity.pdbx_description
1 polymer ?
#
loop_
_entity_poly.entity_id
_entity_poly.type
_entity_poly.pdbx_seq_one_letter_code
_entity_poly.pdbx_strand_id
1 'polypeptide(L)'
;MSASSVSIHEAFCEQKLTVSFRLLLGLYGIIPACLLLQFVDHWFWQDYLQQKLPTNPHHFVLFQVLFGTPHIFASNILLVSNPDYLKHYKRNVIFMTMAIGVAYVLGNMLLPFKLMYVLVATWTIYHVLKQQYGVARGICQLPDGVFKVLLYLSVLVGVTIYVGIFLRNSLEANEIIWIKHSAALSCILLLVVAVFYQTYIKTQFGRWFYWANIFLVIASCYLYQQQYYFMAILLPRFVHDATAYIFYVTHDYNKHARQPQNFMYRCAARCKLHIFVILPVISFLLAFMLQAYGDDVVNFIAKHLFGKEFYKVVTLGFLGYLALMHYYMEGLTWQKDSPYRKYIAFK
;
A
#
# COMPACT_ATOMS: atom_id res chain seq x y z
N MET A 1 -44.08 -31.97 22.14
CA MET A 1 -44.71 -30.75 21.60
C MET A 1 -44.23 -29.54 22.40
N SER A 2 -43.33 -28.74 21.83
CA SER A 2 -43.33 -27.26 21.92
C SER A 2 -42.21 -26.74 21.03
N ALA A 3 -42.56 -26.55 19.76
CA ALA A 3 -41.80 -25.75 18.84
C ALA A 3 -42.05 -24.25 19.13
N SER A 4 -41.16 -23.43 18.58
CA SER A 4 -41.36 -22.02 18.19
C SER A 4 -41.54 -20.98 19.31
N SER A 5 -40.42 -20.36 19.68
CA SER A 5 -40.26 -18.91 19.53
C SER A 5 -38.78 -18.56 19.31
N VAL A 6 -38.19 -19.15 18.27
CA VAL A 6 -36.99 -18.54 17.68
C VAL A 6 -37.43 -17.19 17.15
N SER A 7 -36.93 -16.14 17.79
CA SER A 7 -37.34 -14.78 17.52
C SER A 7 -37.17 -14.46 16.03
N ILE A 8 -38.24 -13.99 15.40
CA ILE A 8 -38.23 -13.42 14.05
C ILE A 8 -37.38 -12.12 14.02
N HIS A 9 -36.81 -11.71 15.16
CA HIS A 9 -35.88 -10.58 15.29
C HIS A 9 -34.41 -10.88 14.99
N GLU A 10 -33.99 -12.15 14.88
CA GLU A 10 -32.63 -12.48 14.40
C GLU A 10 -32.55 -12.66 12.87
N ALA A 11 -33.70 -12.64 12.18
CA ALA A 11 -33.79 -12.91 10.75
C ALA A 11 -33.61 -11.68 9.84
N PHE A 12 -33.46 -10.47 10.39
CA PHE A 12 -32.81 -9.39 9.65
C PHE A 12 -31.31 -9.56 9.79
N CYS A 13 -30.74 -10.46 8.99
CA CYS A 13 -29.31 -10.39 8.64
C CYS A 13 -29.00 -8.93 8.33
N GLU A 14 -28.35 -8.22 9.25
CA GLU A 14 -27.85 -6.87 8.98
C GLU A 14 -27.01 -6.99 7.71
N GLN A 15 -27.45 -6.37 6.61
CA GLN A 15 -26.74 -6.39 5.35
C GLN A 15 -25.40 -5.66 5.55
N LYS A 16 -24.41 -6.38 6.05
CA LYS A 16 -23.03 -5.93 6.13
C LYS A 16 -22.53 -5.81 4.69
N LEU A 17 -21.95 -4.66 4.37
CA LEU A 17 -21.24 -4.47 3.14
C LEU A 17 -20.10 -5.49 3.04
N THR A 18 -20.05 -6.22 1.94
CA THR A 18 -19.04 -7.24 1.68
C THR A 18 -18.00 -6.72 0.70
N VAL A 19 -16.72 -7.02 0.95
CA VAL A 19 -15.65 -6.80 -0.04
C VAL A 19 -15.80 -7.85 -1.14
N SER A 20 -16.00 -7.39 -2.39
CA SER A 20 -16.14 -8.30 -3.52
C SER A 20 -14.79 -8.69 -4.11
N PHE A 21 -14.54 -9.99 -4.26
CA PHE A 21 -13.31 -10.44 -4.94
C PHE A 21 -13.26 -10.04 -6.42
N ARG A 22 -14.43 -9.90 -7.07
CA ARG A 22 -14.50 -9.42 -8.46
C ARG A 22 -14.06 -7.97 -8.57
N LEU A 23 -14.45 -7.13 -7.60
CA LEU A 23 -13.99 -5.74 -7.53
C LEU A 23 -12.47 -5.69 -7.35
N LEU A 24 -11.92 -6.51 -6.43
CA LEU A 24 -10.47 -6.59 -6.21
C LEU A 24 -9.72 -7.04 -7.47
N LEU A 25 -10.24 -8.05 -8.19
CA LEU A 25 -9.66 -8.46 -9.47
C LEU A 25 -9.76 -7.33 -10.53
N GLY A 26 -10.87 -6.59 -10.55
CA GLY A 26 -11.08 -5.46 -11.44
C GLY A 26 -10.03 -4.35 -11.30
N LEU A 27 -9.45 -4.16 -10.10
CA LEU A 27 -8.35 -3.21 -9.89
C LEU A 27 -7.13 -3.52 -10.75
N TYR A 28 -6.87 -4.80 -11.06
CA TYR A 28 -5.77 -5.21 -11.94
C TYR A 28 -5.99 -4.82 -13.41
N GLY A 29 -7.19 -4.32 -13.77
CA GLY A 29 -7.45 -3.67 -15.05
C GLY A 29 -6.53 -2.46 -15.33
N ILE A 30 -5.88 -1.91 -14.30
CA ILE A 30 -4.83 -0.89 -14.46
C ILE A 30 -3.63 -1.41 -15.28
N ILE A 31 -3.34 -2.72 -15.25
CA ILE A 31 -2.22 -3.32 -15.99
C ILE A 31 -2.41 -3.16 -17.51
N PRO A 32 -3.46 -3.71 -18.13
CA PRO A 32 -3.67 -3.52 -19.56
C PRO A 32 -3.90 -2.04 -19.91
N ALA A 33 -4.53 -1.25 -19.03
CA ALA A 33 -4.71 0.19 -19.27
C ALA A 33 -3.36 0.93 -19.41
N CYS A 34 -2.40 0.71 -18.50
CA CYS A 34 -1.08 1.33 -18.59
C CYS A 34 -0.26 0.82 -19.78
N LEU A 35 -0.33 -0.48 -20.10
CA LEU A 35 0.37 -1.04 -21.26
C LEU A 35 -0.19 -0.50 -22.57
N LEU A 36 -1.51 -0.39 -22.70
CA LEU A 36 -2.16 0.24 -23.85
C LEU A 36 -1.79 1.72 -23.96
N LEU A 37 -1.77 2.44 -22.84
CA LEU A 37 -1.40 3.86 -22.82
C LEU A 37 0.06 4.05 -23.25
N GLN A 38 0.98 3.21 -22.78
CA GLN A 38 2.38 3.21 -23.21
C GLN A 38 2.51 2.90 -24.71
N PHE A 39 1.76 1.93 -25.21
CA PHE A 39 1.75 1.61 -26.63
C PHE A 39 1.22 2.79 -27.46
N VAL A 40 0.11 3.41 -27.06
CA VAL A 40 -0.43 4.58 -27.75
C VAL A 40 0.58 5.74 -27.73
N ASP A 41 1.23 5.97 -26.60
CA ASP A 41 2.23 7.03 -26.46
C ASP A 41 3.39 6.86 -27.44
N HIS A 42 3.93 5.65 -27.51
CA HIS A 42 5.06 5.36 -28.38
C HIS A 42 4.70 5.46 -29.87
N TRP A 43 3.57 4.88 -30.27
CA TRP A 43 3.21 4.76 -31.69
C TRP A 43 2.49 5.98 -32.26
N PHE A 44 1.74 6.72 -31.45
CA PHE A 44 0.91 7.84 -31.92
C PHE A 44 1.32 9.19 -31.36
N TRP A 45 1.84 9.25 -30.13
CA TRP A 45 2.21 10.52 -29.48
C TRP A 45 3.69 10.79 -29.42
N GLN A 46 4.52 9.97 -30.09
CA GLN A 46 5.96 10.17 -30.18
C GLN A 46 6.63 10.31 -28.80
N ASP A 47 6.24 9.43 -27.87
CA ASP A 47 6.74 9.36 -26.48
C ASP A 47 6.45 10.64 -25.66
N TYR A 48 5.38 11.36 -25.97
CA TYR A 48 4.96 12.58 -25.26
C TYR A 48 4.75 12.34 -23.76
N LEU A 49 4.03 11.28 -23.38
CA LEU A 49 3.82 10.93 -21.97
C LEU A 49 5.12 10.51 -21.32
N GLN A 50 5.97 9.72 -21.96
CA GLN A 50 7.27 9.34 -21.42
C GLN A 50 8.10 10.58 -21.03
N GLN A 51 8.09 11.62 -21.87
CA GLN A 51 8.86 12.85 -21.66
C GLN A 51 8.21 13.80 -20.64
N LYS A 52 6.88 13.82 -20.54
CA LYS A 52 6.14 14.72 -19.62
C LYS A 52 5.88 14.12 -18.25
N LEU A 53 5.80 12.80 -18.14
CA LEU A 53 5.57 12.13 -16.86
C LEU A 53 6.81 12.24 -15.96
N PRO A 54 6.62 12.24 -14.63
CA PRO A 54 7.72 12.24 -13.67
C PRO A 54 8.74 11.13 -13.92
N THR A 55 9.98 11.53 -14.23
CA THR A 55 11.14 10.62 -14.33
C THR A 55 12.10 10.74 -13.15
N ASN A 56 11.94 11.78 -12.31
CA ASN A 56 12.81 12.06 -11.16
C ASN A 56 12.07 11.79 -9.83
N PRO A 57 12.73 11.15 -8.84
CA PRO A 57 12.30 11.02 -7.44
C PRO A 57 11.58 12.22 -6.84
N HIS A 58 12.06 13.44 -7.08
CA HIS A 58 11.45 14.67 -6.53
C HIS A 58 10.04 14.95 -7.08
N HIS A 59 9.75 14.51 -8.30
CA HIS A 59 8.43 14.68 -8.92
C HIS A 59 7.45 13.59 -8.47
N PHE A 60 7.91 12.56 -7.76
CA PHE A 60 7.07 11.58 -7.10
C PHE A 60 6.44 12.10 -5.79
N VAL A 61 6.68 13.35 -5.38
CA VAL A 61 5.92 13.95 -4.27
C VAL A 61 4.43 14.00 -4.60
N LEU A 62 4.06 14.45 -5.82
CA LEU A 62 2.68 14.39 -6.29
C LEU A 62 2.16 12.95 -6.28
N PHE A 63 3.01 12.01 -6.69
CA PHE A 63 2.67 10.59 -6.63
C PHE A 63 2.40 10.13 -5.19
N GLN A 64 3.24 10.49 -4.21
CA GLN A 64 3.06 10.14 -2.79
C GLN A 64 1.79 10.75 -2.19
N VAL A 65 1.44 11.96 -2.62
CA VAL A 65 0.20 12.65 -2.21
C VAL A 65 -1.04 11.96 -2.80
N LEU A 66 -0.96 11.43 -4.02
CA LEU A 66 -2.08 10.73 -4.66
C LEU A 66 -2.17 9.24 -4.24
N PHE A 67 -1.02 8.60 -4.07
CA PHE A 67 -0.83 7.17 -3.82
C PHE A 67 0.35 6.98 -2.84
N GLY A 68 0.11 6.36 -1.69
CA GLY A 68 1.11 6.18 -0.65
C GLY A 68 0.68 6.83 0.66
N THR A 69 0.97 8.12 0.78
CA THR A 69 0.79 8.85 2.03
C THR A 69 -0.67 8.85 2.52
N PRO A 70 -1.69 9.06 1.66
CA PRO A 70 -3.09 9.00 2.10
C PRO A 70 -3.49 7.67 2.74
N HIS A 71 -3.14 6.52 2.15
CA HIS A 71 -3.54 5.24 2.72
C HIS A 71 -2.84 4.97 4.07
N ILE A 72 -1.58 5.39 4.20
CA ILE A 72 -0.82 5.34 5.46
C ILE A 72 -1.54 6.15 6.54
N PHE A 73 -2.01 7.36 6.21
CA PHE A 73 -2.82 8.15 7.14
C PHE A 73 -4.13 7.48 7.46
N ALA A 74 -4.82 6.93 6.46
CA ALA A 74 -6.11 6.29 6.65
C ALA A 74 -6.03 5.14 7.68
N SER A 75 -5.01 4.28 7.61
CA SER A 75 -4.82 3.20 8.59
C SER A 75 -4.53 3.74 9.99
N ASN A 76 -3.69 4.77 10.10
CA ASN A 76 -3.30 5.37 11.38
C ASN A 76 -4.49 6.10 12.03
N ILE A 77 -5.31 6.81 11.24
CA ILE A 77 -6.56 7.41 11.69
C ILE A 77 -7.49 6.30 12.20
N LEU A 78 -7.63 5.20 11.46
CA LEU A 78 -8.52 4.11 11.86
C LEU A 78 -8.07 3.47 13.19
N LEU A 79 -6.76 3.36 13.42
CA LEU A 79 -6.18 2.89 14.68
C LEU A 79 -6.41 3.86 15.85
N VAL A 80 -6.12 5.15 15.65
CA VAL A 80 -6.10 6.16 16.72
C VAL A 80 -7.51 6.69 17.04
N SER A 81 -8.38 6.79 16.04
CA SER A 81 -9.76 7.30 16.23
C SER A 81 -10.69 6.32 16.94
N ASN A 82 -10.24 5.08 17.16
CA ASN A 82 -11.01 4.01 17.79
C ASN A 82 -10.31 3.57 19.10
N PRO A 83 -10.79 4.01 20.28
CA PRO A 83 -10.15 3.72 21.57
C PRO A 83 -9.97 2.22 21.84
N ASP A 84 -10.92 1.38 21.42
CA ASP A 84 -10.83 -0.07 21.60
C ASP A 84 -9.65 -0.68 20.84
N TYR A 85 -9.34 -0.13 19.65
CA TYR A 85 -8.24 -0.61 18.82
C TYR A 85 -6.91 -0.18 19.42
N LEU A 86 -6.81 1.08 19.83
CA LEU A 86 -5.60 1.58 20.48
C LEU A 86 -5.34 0.84 21.80
N LYS A 87 -6.38 0.53 22.59
CA LYS A 87 -6.26 -0.26 23.83
C LYS A 87 -5.78 -1.68 23.52
N HIS A 88 -6.34 -2.34 22.52
CA HIS A 88 -5.95 -3.69 22.12
C HIS A 88 -4.50 -3.75 21.60
N TYR A 89 -4.08 -2.77 20.80
CA TYR A 89 -2.76 -2.75 20.16
C TYR A 89 -1.71 -1.91 20.89
N LYS A 90 -2.02 -1.32 22.06
CA LYS A 90 -1.14 -0.38 22.79
C LYS A 90 0.29 -0.90 22.93
N ARG A 91 0.44 -2.16 23.33
CA ARG A 91 1.75 -2.79 23.53
C ARG A 91 2.54 -2.87 22.23
N ASN A 92 1.89 -3.25 21.14
CA ASN A 92 2.50 -3.41 19.83
C ASN A 92 2.92 -2.05 19.25
N VAL A 93 2.08 -1.02 19.43
CA VAL A 93 2.41 0.37 19.05
C VAL A 93 3.63 0.84 19.84
N ILE A 94 3.64 0.72 21.17
CA ILE A 94 4.77 1.17 22.00
C ILE A 94 6.08 0.47 21.61
N PHE A 95 6.07 -0.87 21.47
CA PHE A 95 7.26 -1.61 21.06
C PHE A 95 7.75 -1.20 19.68
N MET A 96 6.85 -1.05 18.71
CA MET A 96 7.24 -0.65 17.36
C MET A 96 7.71 0.82 17.32
N THR A 97 7.13 1.72 18.11
CA THR A 97 7.63 3.10 18.24
C THR A 97 9.06 3.13 18.77
N MET A 98 9.36 2.34 19.81
CA MET A 98 10.72 2.22 20.32
C MET A 98 11.67 1.61 19.29
N ALA A 99 11.25 0.54 18.60
CA ALA A 99 12.05 -0.09 17.57
C ALA A 99 12.36 0.85 16.40
N ILE A 100 11.37 1.62 15.93
CA ILE A 100 11.55 2.64 14.89
C ILE A 100 12.51 3.73 15.37
N GLY A 101 12.35 4.22 16.61
CA GLY A 101 13.25 5.22 17.19
C GLY A 101 14.70 4.75 17.23
N VAL A 102 14.93 3.52 17.71
CA VAL A 102 16.26 2.89 17.72
C VAL A 102 16.79 2.72 16.30
N ALA A 103 15.97 2.27 15.35
CA ALA A 103 16.37 2.09 13.97
C ALA A 103 16.77 3.42 13.30
N TYR A 104 16.08 4.52 13.58
CA TYR A 104 16.47 5.85 13.08
C TYR A 104 17.81 6.31 13.68
N VAL A 105 17.98 6.19 15.00
CA VAL A 105 19.20 6.63 15.68
C VAL A 105 20.40 5.80 15.23
N LEU A 106 20.32 4.47 15.36
CA LEU A 106 21.42 3.58 14.98
C LEU A 106 21.64 3.55 13.47
N GLY A 107 20.57 3.56 12.67
CA GLY A 107 20.67 3.60 11.21
C GLY A 107 21.40 4.84 10.72
N ASN A 108 21.09 6.02 11.28
CA ASN A 108 21.76 7.26 10.92
C ASN A 108 23.23 7.32 11.39
N MET A 109 23.58 6.64 12.48
CA MET A 109 24.96 6.60 12.99
C MET A 109 25.84 5.55 12.28
N LEU A 110 25.26 4.40 11.91
CA LEU A 110 26.03 3.21 11.51
C LEU A 110 25.95 2.89 10.02
N LEU A 111 24.90 3.32 9.31
CA LEU A 111 24.64 2.88 7.93
C LEU A 111 24.80 4.02 6.92
N PRO A 112 25.47 3.78 5.78
CA PRO A 112 25.44 4.70 4.65
C PRO A 112 24.01 4.91 4.13
N PHE A 113 23.73 6.12 3.64
CA PHE A 113 22.40 6.49 3.13
C PHE A 113 21.85 5.51 2.09
N LYS A 114 22.68 5.07 1.12
CA LYS A 114 22.28 4.10 0.08
C LYS A 114 21.79 2.78 0.70
N LEU A 115 22.47 2.28 1.72
CA LEU A 115 22.10 1.03 2.40
C LEU A 115 20.80 1.20 3.20
N MET A 116 20.67 2.28 3.95
CA MET A 116 19.44 2.61 4.66
C MET A 116 18.25 2.72 3.69
N TYR A 117 18.46 3.37 2.54
CA TYR A 117 17.45 3.48 1.49
C TYR A 117 17.02 2.12 0.96
N VAL A 118 17.97 1.24 0.63
CA VAL A 118 17.68 -0.12 0.14
C VAL A 118 16.89 -0.93 1.18
N LEU A 119 17.22 -0.81 2.47
CA LEU A 119 16.48 -1.50 3.55
C LEU A 119 15.03 -1.01 3.63
N VAL A 120 14.81 0.31 3.64
CA VAL A 120 13.46 0.90 3.68
C VAL A 120 12.67 0.59 2.41
N ALA A 121 13.31 0.64 1.24
CA ALA A 121 12.72 0.26 -0.04
C ALA A 121 12.32 -1.22 -0.04
N THR A 122 13.18 -2.10 0.46
CA THR A 122 12.89 -3.54 0.58
C THR A 122 11.69 -3.79 1.44
N TRP A 123 11.63 -3.14 2.61
CA TRP A 123 10.48 -3.27 3.52
C TRP A 123 9.19 -2.74 2.89
N THR A 124 9.27 -1.62 2.19
CA THR A 124 8.14 -1.01 1.46
C THR A 124 7.60 -1.93 0.37
N ILE A 125 8.46 -2.47 -0.49
CA ILE A 125 8.07 -3.40 -1.55
C ILE A 125 7.54 -4.71 -0.98
N TYR A 126 8.20 -5.23 0.06
CA TYR A 126 7.74 -6.42 0.78
C TYR A 126 6.32 -6.21 1.32
N HIS A 127 6.04 -5.08 1.96
CA HIS A 127 4.72 -4.76 2.48
C HIS A 127 3.66 -4.72 1.37
N VAL A 128 3.90 -3.95 0.31
CA VAL A 128 2.98 -3.79 -0.84
C VAL A 128 2.63 -5.14 -1.45
N LEU A 129 3.64 -5.94 -1.78
CA LEU A 129 3.44 -7.23 -2.44
C LEU A 129 2.88 -8.28 -1.49
N LYS A 130 3.28 -8.29 -0.21
CA LYS A 130 2.73 -9.23 0.78
C LYS A 130 1.23 -9.05 0.93
N GLN A 131 0.70 -7.83 0.89
CA GLN A 131 -0.75 -7.61 0.92
C GLN A 131 -1.43 -8.26 -0.29
N GLN A 132 -0.93 -7.98 -1.50
CA GLN A 132 -1.53 -8.48 -2.74
C GLN A 132 -1.47 -10.01 -2.83
N TYR A 133 -0.30 -10.59 -2.55
CA TYR A 133 -0.14 -12.03 -2.48
C TYR A 133 -0.94 -12.65 -1.32
N GLY A 134 -1.13 -11.93 -0.21
CA GLY A 134 -1.94 -12.38 0.92
C GLY A 134 -3.41 -12.55 0.55
N VAL A 135 -3.98 -11.58 -0.17
CA VAL A 135 -5.32 -11.67 -0.75
C VAL A 135 -5.38 -12.81 -1.77
N ALA A 136 -4.40 -12.89 -2.67
CA ALA A 136 -4.32 -13.96 -3.67
C ALA A 136 -4.25 -15.35 -3.03
N ARG A 137 -3.49 -15.53 -1.94
CA ARG A 137 -3.40 -16.80 -1.21
C ARG A 137 -4.77 -17.23 -0.68
N GLY A 138 -5.56 -16.31 -0.15
CA GLY A 138 -6.93 -16.61 0.32
C GLY A 138 -7.85 -17.13 -0.80
N ILE A 139 -7.71 -16.59 -2.01
CA ILE A 139 -8.53 -16.94 -3.18
C ILE A 139 -8.03 -18.23 -3.86
N CYS A 140 -6.72 -18.32 -4.08
CA CYS A 140 -6.08 -19.41 -4.80
C CYS A 140 -5.80 -20.65 -3.93
N GLN A 141 -5.88 -20.51 -2.60
CA GLN A 141 -5.58 -21.58 -1.62
C GLN A 141 -4.18 -22.19 -1.83
N LEU A 142 -3.20 -21.34 -2.16
CA LEU A 142 -1.83 -21.79 -2.42
C LEU A 142 -1.18 -22.35 -1.15
N PRO A 143 -0.39 -23.44 -1.25
CA PRO A 143 0.44 -23.91 -0.15
C PRO A 143 1.44 -22.84 0.30
N ASP A 144 1.78 -22.86 1.60
CA ASP A 144 2.63 -21.83 2.23
C ASP A 144 4.01 -21.68 1.57
N GLY A 145 4.63 -22.80 1.18
CA GLY A 145 5.93 -22.78 0.49
C GLY A 145 5.86 -22.09 -0.86
N VAL A 146 4.86 -22.47 -1.68
CA VAL A 146 4.61 -21.89 -3.02
C VAL A 146 4.34 -20.38 -2.91
N PHE A 147 3.47 -19.99 -1.98
CA PHE A 147 3.17 -18.58 -1.69
C PHE A 147 4.44 -17.79 -1.35
N LYS A 148 5.29 -18.30 -0.45
CA LYS A 148 6.52 -17.61 -0.03
C LYS A 148 7.51 -17.46 -1.17
N VAL A 149 7.71 -18.51 -1.97
CA VAL A 149 8.63 -18.45 -3.13
C VAL A 149 8.18 -17.37 -4.12
N LEU A 150 6.90 -17.37 -4.51
CA LEU A 150 6.37 -16.37 -5.45
C LEU A 150 6.44 -14.95 -4.88
N LEU A 151 6.12 -14.77 -3.59
CA LEU A 151 6.23 -13.48 -2.91
C LEU A 151 7.68 -12.98 -2.92
N TYR A 152 8.64 -13.78 -2.49
CA TYR A 152 10.03 -13.33 -2.39
C TYR A 152 10.68 -13.08 -3.75
N LEU A 153 10.37 -13.88 -4.78
CA LEU A 153 10.80 -13.58 -6.14
C LEU A 153 10.20 -12.26 -6.65
N SER A 154 8.93 -12.02 -6.37
CA SER A 154 8.27 -10.76 -6.73
C SER A 154 8.84 -9.56 -5.98
N VAL A 155 9.19 -9.74 -4.70
CA VAL A 155 9.87 -8.71 -3.91
C VAL A 155 11.25 -8.43 -4.45
N LEU A 156 12.02 -9.45 -4.85
CA LEU A 156 13.33 -9.26 -5.47
C LEU A 156 13.23 -8.41 -6.76
N VAL A 157 12.25 -8.72 -7.64
CA VAL A 157 11.98 -7.93 -8.84
C VAL A 157 11.55 -6.50 -8.46
N GLY A 158 10.61 -6.35 -7.53
CA GLY A 158 10.12 -5.05 -7.12
C GLY A 158 11.20 -4.16 -6.51
N VAL A 159 12.09 -4.72 -5.68
CA VAL A 159 13.21 -4.01 -5.06
C VAL A 159 14.23 -3.55 -6.10
N THR A 160 14.60 -4.43 -7.04
CA THR A 160 15.54 -4.07 -8.11
C THR A 160 14.99 -2.94 -8.99
N ILE A 161 13.71 -2.99 -9.37
CA ILE A 161 13.04 -1.89 -10.07
C ILE A 161 13.03 -0.61 -9.23
N TYR A 162 12.63 -0.69 -7.97
CA TYR A 162 12.48 0.47 -7.10
C TYR A 162 13.83 1.17 -6.86
N VAL A 163 14.88 0.40 -6.60
CA VAL A 163 16.25 0.90 -6.49
C VAL A 163 16.71 1.53 -7.81
N GLY A 164 16.44 0.87 -8.95
CA GLY A 164 16.80 1.38 -10.27
C GLY A 164 16.12 2.70 -10.64
N ILE A 165 14.88 2.93 -10.17
CA ILE A 165 14.17 4.20 -10.39
C ILE A 165 14.68 5.28 -9.42
N PHE A 166 14.70 4.99 -8.12
CA PHE A 166 14.88 6.04 -7.12
C PHE A 166 16.32 6.39 -6.81
N LEU A 167 17.26 5.46 -7.00
CA LEU A 167 18.69 5.73 -6.85
C LEU A 167 19.37 6.03 -8.19
N ARG A 168 18.63 6.13 -9.30
CA ARG A 168 19.18 6.33 -10.66
C ARG A 168 20.25 7.41 -10.75
N ASN A 169 20.02 8.58 -10.12
CA ASN A 169 20.93 9.73 -10.19
C ASN A 169 22.17 9.58 -9.28
N SER A 170 22.19 8.55 -8.43
CA SER A 170 23.29 8.24 -7.51
C SER A 170 24.05 6.97 -7.90
N LEU A 171 23.69 6.36 -9.04
CA LEU A 171 24.27 5.13 -9.56
C LEU A 171 25.11 5.43 -10.80
N GLU A 172 26.20 4.69 -10.97
CA GLU A 172 27.02 4.72 -12.16
C GLU A 172 26.31 4.04 -13.34
N ALA A 173 26.72 4.39 -14.58
CA ALA A 173 26.11 3.84 -15.79
C ALA A 173 26.13 2.30 -15.82
N ASN A 174 27.24 1.70 -15.38
CA ASN A 174 27.37 0.25 -15.27
C ASN A 174 26.36 -0.31 -14.26
N GLU A 175 26.27 0.26 -13.06
CA GLU A 175 25.33 -0.19 -12.01
C GLU A 175 23.87 -0.19 -12.50
N ILE A 176 23.47 0.82 -13.29
CA ILE A 176 22.14 0.90 -13.89
C ILE A 176 21.90 -0.28 -14.85
N ILE A 177 22.89 -0.63 -15.67
CA ILE A 177 22.82 -1.77 -16.60
C ILE A 177 22.70 -3.09 -15.80
N TRP A 178 23.51 -3.28 -14.76
CA TRP A 178 23.44 -4.44 -13.88
C TRP A 178 22.04 -4.59 -13.26
N ILE A 179 21.48 -3.50 -12.72
CA ILE A 179 20.13 -3.51 -12.13
C ILE A 179 19.07 -3.89 -13.17
N LYS A 180 19.16 -3.36 -14.39
CA LYS A 180 18.25 -3.72 -15.48
C LYS A 180 18.32 -5.21 -15.83
N HIS A 181 19.52 -5.78 -15.93
CA HIS A 181 19.69 -7.21 -16.20
C HIS A 181 19.21 -8.08 -15.04
N SER A 182 19.51 -7.68 -13.79
CA SER A 182 19.03 -8.39 -12.60
C SER A 182 17.51 -8.40 -12.51
N ALA A 183 16.85 -7.27 -12.82
CA ALA A 183 15.39 -7.21 -12.86
C ALA A 183 14.82 -8.13 -13.95
N ALA A 184 15.37 -8.09 -15.17
CA ALA A 184 14.92 -8.94 -16.28
C ALA A 184 15.10 -10.44 -16.00
N LEU A 185 16.26 -10.84 -15.47
CA LEU A 185 16.54 -12.23 -15.12
C LEU A 185 15.60 -12.72 -14.00
N SER A 186 15.37 -11.89 -12.98
CA SER A 186 14.45 -12.20 -11.88
C SER A 186 13.00 -12.32 -12.38
N CYS A 187 12.60 -11.54 -13.38
CA CYS A 187 11.30 -11.67 -14.05
C CYS A 187 11.16 -12.99 -14.80
N ILE A 188 12.19 -13.40 -15.54
CA ILE A 188 12.20 -14.69 -16.25
C ILE A 188 12.06 -15.84 -15.24
N LEU A 189 12.85 -15.80 -14.16
CA LEU A 189 12.76 -16.79 -13.09
C LEU A 189 11.36 -16.81 -12.45
N LEU A 190 10.78 -15.64 -12.14
CA LEU A 190 9.44 -15.52 -11.62
C LEU A 190 8.41 -16.14 -12.58
N LEU A 191 8.50 -15.89 -13.88
CA LEU A 191 7.59 -16.46 -14.89
C LEU A 191 7.70 -17.98 -14.96
N VAL A 192 8.91 -18.53 -15.00
CA VAL A 192 9.13 -19.99 -15.04
C VAL A 192 8.53 -20.64 -13.81
N VAL A 193 8.83 -20.11 -12.62
CA VAL A 193 8.27 -20.61 -11.36
C VAL A 193 6.75 -20.45 -11.32
N ALA A 194 6.22 -19.34 -11.85
CA ALA A 194 4.79 -19.09 -11.89
C ALA A 194 4.05 -20.07 -12.81
N VAL A 195 4.60 -20.40 -13.97
CA VAL A 195 4.05 -21.41 -14.90
C VAL A 195 4.05 -22.79 -14.23
N PHE A 196 5.10 -23.14 -13.50
CA PHE A 196 5.17 -24.43 -12.81
C PHE A 196 4.12 -24.53 -11.69
N TYR A 197 3.98 -23.49 -10.88
CA TYR A 197 3.07 -23.48 -9.72
C TYR A 197 1.60 -23.15 -10.03
N GLN A 198 1.26 -22.77 -11.27
CA GLN A 198 -0.16 -22.54 -11.63
C GLN A 198 -1.03 -23.80 -11.46
N THR A 199 -0.41 -24.98 -11.53
CA THR A 199 -1.05 -26.30 -11.39
C THR A 199 -1.73 -26.51 -10.05
N TYR A 200 -1.30 -25.79 -9.00
CA TYR A 200 -1.91 -25.83 -7.67
C TYR A 200 -3.29 -25.15 -7.63
N ILE A 201 -3.67 -24.39 -8.65
CA ILE A 201 -4.86 -23.56 -8.66
C ILE A 201 -6.02 -24.30 -9.34
N LYS A 202 -7.05 -24.60 -8.55
CA LYS A 202 -8.20 -25.41 -8.96
C LYS A 202 -9.27 -24.63 -9.70
N THR A 203 -9.44 -23.34 -9.42
CA THR A 203 -10.53 -22.52 -9.96
C THR A 203 -10.05 -21.56 -11.04
N GLN A 204 -10.87 -21.34 -12.07
CA GLN A 204 -10.54 -20.39 -13.13
C GLN A 204 -10.42 -18.95 -12.58
N PHE A 205 -11.30 -18.58 -11.65
CA PHE A 205 -11.22 -17.29 -10.97
C PHE A 205 -9.90 -17.11 -10.20
N GLY A 206 -9.45 -18.15 -9.48
CA GLY A 206 -8.15 -18.14 -8.83
C GLY A 206 -7.00 -18.00 -9.81
N ARG A 207 -7.06 -18.63 -10.99
CA ARG A 207 -6.02 -18.49 -12.03
C ARG A 207 -5.92 -17.06 -12.55
N TRP A 208 -7.05 -16.40 -12.77
CA TRP A 208 -7.05 -14.98 -13.15
C TRP A 208 -6.39 -14.11 -12.07
N PHE A 209 -6.76 -14.31 -10.80
CA PHE A 209 -6.18 -13.54 -9.69
C PHE A 209 -4.68 -13.81 -9.52
N TYR A 210 -4.27 -15.05 -9.67
CA TYR A 210 -2.87 -15.47 -9.64
C TYR A 210 -2.04 -14.78 -10.73
N TRP A 211 -2.47 -14.92 -12.00
CA TRP A 211 -1.75 -14.33 -13.11
C TRP A 211 -1.80 -12.80 -13.08
N ALA A 212 -2.87 -12.20 -12.57
CA ALA A 212 -2.92 -10.76 -12.36
C ALA A 212 -1.83 -10.26 -11.40
N ASN A 213 -1.54 -11.01 -10.33
CA ASN A 213 -0.43 -10.69 -9.41
C ASN A 213 0.95 -10.84 -10.08
N ILE A 214 1.15 -11.91 -10.86
CA ILE A 214 2.41 -12.11 -11.60
C ILE A 214 2.59 -10.99 -12.63
N PHE A 215 1.56 -10.72 -13.44
CA PHE A 215 1.61 -9.68 -14.48
C PHE A 215 1.75 -8.28 -13.90
N LEU A 216 1.27 -8.01 -12.68
CA LEU A 216 1.51 -6.73 -12.01
C LEU A 216 3.01 -6.44 -11.91
N VAL A 217 3.80 -7.43 -11.49
CA VAL A 217 5.24 -7.31 -11.31
C VAL A 217 5.97 -7.29 -12.65
N ILE A 218 5.60 -8.18 -13.58
CA ILE A 218 6.21 -8.26 -14.91
C ILE A 218 5.96 -6.99 -15.73
N ALA A 219 4.72 -6.47 -15.73
CA ALA A 219 4.39 -5.22 -16.41
C ALA A 219 5.13 -4.02 -15.81
N SER A 220 5.29 -3.98 -14.48
CA SER A 220 6.10 -2.96 -13.82
C SER A 220 7.56 -3.01 -14.27
N CYS A 221 8.14 -4.22 -14.39
CA CYS A 221 9.50 -4.39 -14.93
C CYS A 221 9.59 -3.94 -16.39
N TYR A 222 8.63 -4.33 -17.22
CA TYR A 222 8.59 -3.93 -18.63
C TYR A 222 8.55 -2.40 -18.77
N LEU A 223 7.62 -1.73 -18.08
CA LEU A 223 7.51 -0.27 -18.08
C LEU A 223 8.79 0.42 -17.56
N TYR A 224 9.44 -0.15 -16.55
CA TYR A 224 10.74 0.32 -16.06
C TYR A 224 11.82 0.25 -17.15
N GLN A 225 11.90 -0.86 -17.90
CA GLN A 225 12.88 -1.00 -18.99
C GLN A 225 12.62 0.02 -20.11
N GLN A 226 11.34 0.28 -20.41
CA GLN A 226 10.90 1.31 -21.36
C GLN A 226 10.98 2.74 -20.81
N GLN A 227 11.54 2.96 -19.62
CA GLN A 227 11.68 4.27 -18.97
C GLN A 227 10.35 4.97 -18.57
N TYR A 228 9.23 4.26 -18.59
CA TYR A 228 7.92 4.75 -18.08
C TYR A 228 7.85 4.57 -16.55
N TYR A 229 8.77 5.19 -15.82
CA TYR A 229 8.96 4.98 -14.37
C TYR A 229 7.73 5.31 -13.52
N PHE A 230 7.01 6.38 -13.87
CA PHE A 230 5.78 6.74 -13.21
C PHE A 230 4.75 5.60 -13.27
N MET A 231 4.52 5.04 -14.47
CA MET A 231 3.57 3.95 -14.65
C MET A 231 4.05 2.66 -13.97
N ALA A 232 5.35 2.38 -14.00
CA ALA A 232 5.95 1.22 -13.33
C ALA A 232 5.70 1.22 -11.81
N ILE A 233 5.69 2.38 -11.16
CA ILE A 233 5.39 2.51 -9.73
C ILE A 233 3.87 2.59 -9.48
N LEU A 234 3.12 3.24 -10.39
CA LEU A 234 1.67 3.38 -10.30
C LEU A 234 0.97 2.03 -10.24
N LEU A 235 1.36 1.07 -11.09
CA LEU A 235 0.72 -0.25 -11.16
C LEU A 235 0.55 -0.92 -9.79
N PRO A 236 1.63 -1.27 -9.06
CA PRO A 236 1.51 -1.97 -7.78
C PRO A 236 0.87 -1.09 -6.70
N ARG A 237 1.13 0.22 -6.71
CA ARG A 237 0.60 1.15 -5.72
C ARG A 237 -0.89 1.36 -5.86
N PHE A 238 -1.40 1.55 -7.08
CA PHE A 238 -2.83 1.70 -7.32
C PHE A 238 -3.60 0.49 -6.79
N VAL A 239 -3.18 -0.73 -7.15
CA VAL A 239 -3.85 -1.95 -6.70
C VAL A 239 -3.77 -2.09 -5.19
N HIS A 240 -2.61 -1.81 -4.59
CA HIS A 240 -2.40 -1.87 -3.14
C HIS A 240 -3.24 -0.86 -2.36
N ASP A 241 -3.13 0.41 -2.69
CA ASP A 241 -3.82 1.51 -2.03
C ASP A 241 -5.33 1.39 -2.20
N ALA A 242 -5.81 1.11 -3.42
CA ALA A 242 -7.24 0.95 -3.67
C ALA A 242 -7.80 -0.27 -2.93
N THR A 243 -7.05 -1.38 -2.86
CA THR A 243 -7.43 -2.53 -2.03
C THR A 243 -7.53 -2.13 -0.56
N ALA A 244 -6.53 -1.42 -0.02
CA ALA A 244 -6.55 -0.97 1.36
C ALA A 244 -7.77 -0.08 1.66
N TYR A 245 -8.06 0.90 0.80
CA TYR A 245 -9.22 1.76 0.95
C TYR A 245 -10.55 1.00 0.86
N ILE A 246 -10.69 0.01 -0.03
CA ILE A 246 -11.89 -0.83 -0.08
C ILE A 246 -12.11 -1.51 1.27
N PHE A 247 -11.06 -2.05 1.88
CA PHE A 247 -11.16 -2.67 3.21
C PHE A 247 -11.50 -1.64 4.28
N TYR A 248 -10.82 -0.49 4.33
CA TYR A 248 -11.03 0.52 5.36
C TYR A 248 -12.44 1.11 5.30
N VAL A 249 -12.89 1.47 4.10
CA VAL A 249 -14.23 2.04 3.89
C VAL A 249 -15.32 1.01 4.18
N THR A 250 -15.11 -0.26 3.80
CA THR A 250 -16.07 -1.33 4.14
C THR A 250 -16.15 -1.55 5.64
N HIS A 251 -15.01 -1.57 6.33
CA HIS A 251 -14.94 -1.64 7.78
C HIS A 251 -15.72 -0.48 8.42
N ASP A 252 -15.43 0.76 8.03
CA ASP A 252 -16.02 1.94 8.65
C ASP A 252 -17.51 2.07 8.33
N TYR A 253 -17.95 1.68 7.13
CA TYR A 253 -19.36 1.56 6.81
C TYR A 253 -20.06 0.59 7.75
N ASN A 254 -19.54 -0.65 7.87
CA ASN A 254 -20.14 -1.67 8.72
C ASN A 254 -20.13 -1.32 10.21
N LYS A 255 -19.18 -0.49 10.66
CA LYS A 255 -19.08 -0.05 12.05
C LYS A 255 -19.88 1.20 12.37
N HIS A 256 -19.95 2.17 11.45
CA HIS A 256 -20.41 3.53 11.73
C HIS A 256 -21.67 3.96 10.98
N ALA A 257 -22.15 3.21 9.98
CA ALA A 257 -23.32 3.60 9.17
C ALA A 257 -24.60 3.75 9.97
N ARG A 258 -24.85 2.84 10.92
CA ARG A 258 -26.05 2.88 11.76
C ARG A 258 -25.84 3.75 13.00
N GLN A 259 -24.68 3.62 13.63
CA GLN A 259 -24.37 4.32 14.87
C GLN A 259 -22.94 4.88 14.81
N PRO A 260 -22.76 6.16 14.46
CA PRO A 260 -21.45 6.81 14.47
C PRO A 260 -20.83 6.83 15.87
N GLN A 261 -19.74 6.08 16.08
CA GLN A 261 -19.14 5.87 17.41
C GLN A 261 -18.00 6.84 17.73
N ASN A 262 -17.19 7.26 16.75
CA ASN A 262 -16.07 8.18 16.97
C ASN A 262 -16.44 9.63 16.60
N PHE A 263 -15.63 10.59 17.05
CA PHE A 263 -15.89 12.02 16.83
C PHE A 263 -15.97 12.37 15.35
N MET A 264 -15.06 11.84 14.54
CA MET A 264 -15.00 12.06 13.09
C MET A 264 -16.31 11.69 12.40
N TYR A 265 -16.82 10.47 12.63
CA TYR A 265 -18.06 10.00 12.03
C TYR A 265 -19.30 10.68 12.62
N ARG A 266 -19.29 11.07 13.91
CA ARG A 266 -20.38 11.88 14.50
C ARG A 266 -20.48 13.27 13.88
N CYS A 267 -19.35 13.96 13.68
CA CYS A 267 -19.33 15.25 13.01
C CYS A 267 -19.80 15.14 11.56
N ALA A 268 -19.32 14.14 10.84
CA ALA A 268 -19.73 13.91 9.47
C ALA A 268 -21.23 13.60 9.33
N ALA A 269 -21.81 12.85 10.26
CA ALA A 269 -23.25 12.59 10.31
C ALA A 269 -24.07 13.88 10.51
N ARG A 270 -23.59 14.82 11.34
CA ARG A 270 -24.22 16.15 11.50
C ARG A 270 -24.15 16.96 10.20
N CYS A 271 -23.06 16.84 9.46
CA CYS A 271 -22.88 17.49 8.16
C CYS A 271 -23.51 16.73 6.98
N LYS A 272 -24.23 15.62 7.23
CA LYS A 272 -24.83 14.74 6.21
C LYS A 272 -23.82 14.22 5.16
N LEU A 273 -22.57 14.04 5.57
CA LEU A 273 -21.52 13.50 4.69
C LEU A 273 -21.60 11.97 4.64
N HIS A 274 -21.43 11.41 3.44
CA HIS A 274 -21.47 9.96 3.23
C HIS A 274 -20.20 9.28 3.74
N ILE A 275 -20.34 8.13 4.42
CA ILE A 275 -19.23 7.46 5.13
C ILE A 275 -18.06 7.09 4.21
N PHE A 276 -18.36 6.74 2.96
CA PHE A 276 -17.35 6.33 1.99
C PHE A 276 -16.35 7.44 1.66
N VAL A 277 -16.70 8.70 1.89
CA VAL A 277 -15.88 9.85 1.51
C VAL A 277 -15.02 10.34 2.68
N ILE A 278 -15.45 10.11 3.92
CA ILE A 278 -14.85 10.70 5.12
C ILE A 278 -13.38 10.30 5.26
N LEU A 279 -13.10 9.00 5.33
CA LEU A 279 -11.74 8.52 5.54
C LEU A 279 -10.81 8.85 4.35
N PRO A 280 -11.20 8.63 3.07
CA PRO A 280 -10.38 9.05 1.93
C PRO A 280 -10.07 10.55 1.91
N VAL A 281 -11.06 11.41 2.13
CA VAL A 281 -10.85 12.87 2.08
C VAL A 281 -9.97 13.34 3.24
N ILE A 282 -10.24 12.91 4.47
CA ILE A 282 -9.46 13.36 5.63
C ILE A 282 -8.02 12.87 5.51
N SER A 283 -7.81 11.61 5.14
CA SER A 283 -6.46 11.07 4.98
C SER A 283 -5.69 11.73 3.84
N PHE A 284 -6.35 12.03 2.71
CA PHE A 284 -5.76 12.79 1.62
C PHE A 284 -5.39 14.22 2.02
N LEU A 285 -6.30 14.95 2.67
CA LEU A 285 -6.05 16.33 3.12
C LEU A 285 -4.88 16.38 4.11
N LEU A 286 -4.83 15.47 5.08
CA LEU A 286 -3.73 15.40 6.03
C LEU A 286 -2.40 15.04 5.35
N ALA A 287 -2.42 14.07 4.43
CA ALA A 287 -1.26 13.71 3.64
C ALA A 287 -0.75 14.92 2.84
N PHE A 288 -1.62 15.61 2.12
CA PHE A 288 -1.26 16.80 1.34
C PHE A 288 -0.72 17.91 2.23
N MET A 289 -1.42 18.28 3.31
CA MET A 289 -1.01 19.38 4.18
C MET A 289 0.37 19.11 4.81
N LEU A 290 0.59 17.90 5.33
CA LEU A 290 1.86 17.56 5.97
C LEU A 290 2.99 17.40 4.96
N GLN A 291 2.72 16.89 3.76
CA GLN A 291 3.73 16.69 2.74
C GLN A 291 4.11 17.99 2.02
N ALA A 292 3.17 18.90 1.81
CA ALA A 292 3.40 20.18 1.14
C ALA A 292 3.91 21.27 2.09
N TYR A 293 3.44 21.31 3.34
CA TYR A 293 3.68 22.44 4.26
C TYR A 293 4.26 22.02 5.62
N GLY A 294 4.32 20.73 5.93
CA GLY A 294 4.68 20.26 7.27
C GLY A 294 6.08 20.69 7.71
N ASP A 295 7.08 20.53 6.83
CA ASP A 295 8.46 20.91 7.16
C ASP A 295 8.61 22.42 7.34
N ASP A 296 7.93 23.24 6.53
CA ASP A 296 7.98 24.69 6.62
C ASP A 296 7.37 25.20 7.93
N VAL A 297 6.23 24.62 8.34
CA VAL A 297 5.59 24.95 9.62
C VAL A 297 6.49 24.59 10.80
N VAL A 298 7.10 23.41 10.78
CA VAL A 298 8.03 23.00 11.84
C VAL A 298 9.26 23.90 11.87
N ASN A 299 9.81 24.26 10.72
CA ASN A 299 10.95 25.17 10.64
C ASN A 299 10.61 26.59 11.11
N PHE A 300 9.44 27.10 10.76
CA PHE A 300 8.95 28.39 11.25
C PHE A 300 8.88 28.40 12.79
N ILE A 301 8.26 27.37 13.38
CA ILE A 301 8.15 27.23 14.84
C ILE A 301 9.52 27.05 15.49
N ALA A 302 10.37 26.17 14.94
CA ALA A 302 11.68 25.87 15.50
C ALA A 302 12.62 27.08 15.45
N LYS A 303 12.57 27.85 14.37
CA LYS A 303 13.32 29.10 14.24
C LYS A 303 12.85 30.15 15.24
N HIS A 304 11.54 30.27 15.43
CA HIS A 304 10.96 31.23 16.37
C HIS A 304 11.26 30.88 17.84
N LEU A 305 11.19 29.60 18.21
CA LEU A 305 11.35 29.15 19.60
C LEU A 305 12.79 28.84 19.99
N PHE A 306 13.59 28.30 19.07
CA PHE A 306 14.92 27.76 19.37
C PHE A 306 16.04 28.36 18.53
N GLY A 307 15.72 29.24 17.57
CA GLY A 307 16.71 29.83 16.65
C GLY A 307 17.40 28.80 15.75
N LYS A 308 16.79 27.62 15.56
CA LYS A 308 17.36 26.50 14.79
C LYS A 308 16.41 26.05 13.69
N GLU A 309 16.99 25.64 12.58
CA GLU A 309 16.27 24.99 11.48
C GLU A 309 16.54 23.49 11.54
N PHE A 310 15.50 22.68 11.34
CA PHE A 310 15.60 21.23 11.31
C PHE A 310 15.28 20.71 9.91
N TYR A 311 16.18 19.89 9.38
CA TYR A 311 16.02 19.35 8.04
C TYR A 311 14.98 18.22 8.01
N LYS A 312 13.90 18.41 7.25
CA LYS A 312 12.89 17.39 6.86
C LYS A 312 12.30 16.56 8.01
N VAL A 313 11.99 17.19 9.12
CA VAL A 313 11.43 16.52 10.32
C VAL A 313 10.10 15.85 10.02
N VAL A 314 9.22 16.50 9.24
CA VAL A 314 7.91 15.96 8.90
C VAL A 314 8.04 14.95 7.78
N THR A 315 8.64 15.32 6.65
CA THR A 315 8.64 14.47 5.46
C THR A 315 9.49 13.21 5.60
N LEU A 316 10.63 13.27 6.29
CA LEU A 316 11.49 12.10 6.52
C LEU A 316 11.22 11.43 7.88
N GLY A 317 11.04 12.24 8.93
CA GLY A 317 10.85 11.75 10.30
C GLY A 317 9.43 11.26 10.56
N PHE A 318 8.46 12.18 10.62
CA PHE A 318 7.09 11.85 11.01
C PHE A 318 6.37 10.96 9.99
N LEU A 319 6.43 11.30 8.70
CA LEU A 319 5.83 10.48 7.65
C LEU A 319 6.51 9.10 7.54
N GLY A 320 7.83 9.05 7.69
CA GLY A 320 8.56 7.77 7.73
C GLY A 320 8.18 6.91 8.93
N TYR A 321 8.01 7.51 10.11
CA TYR A 321 7.47 6.83 11.30
C TYR A 321 6.07 6.26 11.03
N LEU A 322 5.14 7.07 10.49
CA LEU A 322 3.79 6.63 10.18
C LEU A 322 3.78 5.50 9.15
N ALA A 323 4.64 5.56 8.13
CA ALA A 323 4.79 4.52 7.12
C ALA A 323 5.26 3.20 7.74
N LEU A 324 6.32 3.22 8.55
CA LEU A 324 6.84 2.03 9.21
C LEU A 324 5.84 1.44 10.20
N MET A 325 5.15 2.30 10.96
CA MET A 325 4.08 1.87 11.87
C MET A 325 2.92 1.25 11.10
N HIS A 326 2.50 1.86 9.99
CA HIS A 326 1.47 1.32 9.10
C HIS A 326 1.87 -0.08 8.60
N TYR A 327 3.07 -0.24 8.04
CA TYR A 327 3.55 -1.52 7.51
C TYR A 327 3.53 -2.64 8.56
N TYR A 328 3.86 -2.32 9.81
CA TYR A 328 3.81 -3.27 10.91
C TYR A 328 2.37 -3.58 11.33
N MET A 329 1.56 -2.55 11.59
CA MET A 329 0.22 -2.68 12.14
C MET A 329 -0.71 -3.40 11.17
N GLU A 330 -0.61 -3.14 9.86
CA GLU A 330 -1.39 -3.85 8.84
C GLU A 330 -1.18 -5.36 8.83
N GLY A 331 0.03 -5.81 9.16
CA GLY A 331 0.33 -7.24 9.31
C GLY A 331 -0.44 -7.90 10.45
N LEU A 332 -0.99 -7.11 11.38
CA LEU A 332 -1.70 -7.56 12.58
C LEU A 332 -3.20 -7.27 12.52
N THR A 333 -3.59 -6.10 12.01
CA THR A 333 -4.98 -5.62 12.04
C THR A 333 -5.91 -6.46 11.17
N TRP A 334 -5.43 -7.14 10.13
CA TRP A 334 -6.29 -7.91 9.24
C TRP A 334 -6.32 -9.42 9.54
N GLN A 335 -5.68 -9.87 10.63
CA GLN A 335 -5.69 -11.27 11.06
C GLN A 335 -7.07 -11.71 11.58
N LYS A 336 -7.33 -13.03 11.60
CA LYS A 336 -8.65 -13.63 11.87
C LYS A 336 -9.29 -13.16 13.19
N ASP A 337 -8.49 -13.01 14.25
CA ASP A 337 -8.98 -12.68 15.60
C ASP A 337 -8.88 -11.18 15.93
N SER A 338 -8.53 -10.34 14.94
CA SER A 338 -8.43 -8.90 15.12
C SER A 338 -9.79 -8.23 15.33
N PRO A 339 -9.87 -7.18 16.18
CA PRO A 339 -11.08 -6.37 16.30
C PRO A 339 -11.52 -5.71 14.98
N TYR A 340 -10.63 -5.47 14.03
CA TYR A 340 -10.96 -4.91 12.72
C TYR A 340 -11.71 -5.93 11.86
N ARG A 341 -11.28 -7.19 11.93
CA ARG A 341 -11.77 -8.26 11.05
C ARG A 341 -13.26 -8.53 11.24
N LYS A 342 -13.80 -8.23 12.42
CA LYS A 342 -15.24 -8.37 12.78
C LYS A 342 -16.19 -7.60 11.86
N TYR A 343 -15.70 -6.54 11.22
CA TYR A 343 -16.49 -5.68 10.34
C TYR A 343 -16.22 -5.93 8.86
N ILE A 344 -15.43 -6.95 8.49
CA ILE A 344 -15.19 -7.32 7.09
C ILE A 344 -15.80 -8.66 6.77
N ALA A 345 -16.63 -8.68 5.73
CA ALA A 345 -17.12 -9.89 5.08
C ALA A 345 -16.70 -9.91 3.61
N PHE A 346 -16.63 -11.09 2.99
CA PHE A 346 -16.23 -11.27 1.60
C PHE A 346 -17.36 -11.88 0.77
N LYS A 347 -17.42 -11.54 -0.53
CA LYS A 347 -18.37 -12.10 -1.50
C LYS A 347 -17.75 -12.37 -2.87
#